data_AF-R6TWF3-F1
#
_entry.id   AF-R6TWF3-F1
#
_cell.length_a   1.000
_cell.length_b   1.000
_cell.length_c   1.000
_cell.angle_alpha   90.00
_cell.angle_beta   90.00
_cell.angle_gamma   90.00
#
_symmetry.space_group_name_H-M   'P 1'
#
loop_
_entity.id
_entity.type
_entity.pdbx_description
1 polymer ?
#
loop_
_entity_poly.entity_id
_entity_poly.type
_entity_poly.pdbx_seq_one_letter_code
_entity_poly.pdbx_strand_id
1 'polypeptide(L)'
;MASDGVKAKITAATDLQMQTAEVQALISENTDAQVKQLIESNMQSDEVKAQIEEAVAKAKAGVRSIDQLIAGLDEYDEFYKGIADYTDGAKDASDGADALKQGASDLYDGSVTLDAGIRELLTGILKMKDGAPALTDGIGKLKDGSMQLRDGLQILDEQGMQKLTAAVNGDLKELVARVRATVEVSKDYTAFSGISDEMKGSVRFIIRTDAIK
;
A
#
# COMPACT_ATOMS: atom_id res chain seq x y z
N MET A 1 -72.24 -5.58 119.04
CA MET A 1 -72.41 -4.86 117.76
C MET A 1 -71.83 -3.47 117.94
N ALA A 2 -70.76 -3.10 117.22
CA ALA A 2 -70.27 -1.72 117.29
C ALA A 2 -71.36 -0.77 116.77
N SER A 3 -71.65 0.32 117.50
CA SER A 3 -72.69 1.29 117.12
C SER A 3 -72.31 2.02 115.82
N ASP A 4 -73.30 2.44 115.03
CA ASP A 4 -73.07 3.08 113.73
C ASP A 4 -72.20 4.35 113.81
N GLY A 5 -72.24 5.06 114.95
CA GLY A 5 -71.37 6.20 115.22
C GLY A 5 -69.89 5.83 115.40
N VAL A 6 -69.57 4.62 115.85
CA VAL A 6 -68.19 4.12 115.93
C VAL A 6 -67.67 3.78 114.54
N LYS A 7 -68.48 3.14 113.70
CA LYS A 7 -68.13 2.85 112.29
C LYS A 7 -67.84 4.15 111.52
N ALA A 8 -68.71 5.15 111.63
CA ALA A 8 -68.54 6.43 110.93
C ALA A 8 -67.25 7.17 111.34
N LYS A 9 -66.89 7.17 112.63
CA LYS A 9 -65.64 7.77 113.11
C LYS A 9 -64.40 7.02 112.61
N ILE A 10 -64.47 5.69 112.54
CA ILE A 10 -63.40 4.86 111.99
C ILE A 10 -63.21 5.16 110.50
N THR A 11 -64.29 5.24 109.72
CA THR A 11 -64.23 5.59 108.29
C THR A 11 -63.60 6.97 108.09
N ALA A 12 -64.08 8.00 108.79
CA ALA A 12 -63.55 9.36 108.65
C ALA A 12 -62.07 9.47 109.05
N ALA A 13 -61.65 8.77 110.10
CA ALA A 13 -60.23 8.72 110.51
C ALA A 13 -59.36 8.01 109.45
N THR A 14 -59.87 6.93 108.87
CA THR A 14 -59.21 6.20 107.78
C THR A 14 -59.04 7.07 106.54
N ASP A 15 -60.09 7.79 106.13
CA ASP A 15 -60.06 8.70 104.98
C ASP A 15 -59.04 9.82 105.15
N LEU A 16 -58.94 10.39 106.37
CA LEU A 16 -57.96 11.43 106.68
C LEU A 16 -56.52 10.88 106.64
N GLN A 17 -56.33 9.65 107.11
CA GLN A 17 -55.04 8.97 107.09
C GLN A 17 -54.61 8.63 105.65
N MET A 18 -55.55 8.24 104.79
CA MET A 18 -55.32 8.01 103.35
C MET A 18 -54.94 9.29 102.58
N GLN A 19 -55.33 10.47 103.06
CA GLN A 19 -54.99 11.76 102.46
C GLN A 19 -53.63 12.32 102.90
N THR A 20 -52.93 11.64 103.82
CA THR A 20 -51.61 12.11 104.27
C THR A 20 -50.57 12.00 103.15
N ALA A 21 -49.62 12.94 103.12
CA ALA A 21 -48.57 12.98 102.11
C ALA A 21 -47.71 11.71 102.10
N GLU A 22 -47.45 11.12 103.27
CA GLU A 22 -46.71 9.86 103.40
C GLU A 22 -47.46 8.68 102.77
N VAL A 23 -48.76 8.54 103.01
CA VAL A 23 -49.57 7.46 102.42
C VAL A 23 -49.70 7.64 100.91
N GLN A 24 -49.88 8.87 100.42
CA GLN A 24 -49.91 9.16 98.99
C GLN A 24 -48.57 8.87 98.29
N ALA A 25 -47.44 9.21 98.93
CA ALA A 25 -46.11 8.90 98.42
C ALA A 25 -45.87 7.39 98.33
N LEU A 26 -46.25 6.64 99.38
CA LEU A 26 -46.18 5.17 99.40
C LEU A 26 -47.07 4.54 98.32
N ILE A 27 -48.28 5.08 98.11
CA ILE A 27 -49.17 4.61 97.03
C ILE A 27 -48.52 4.85 95.67
N SER A 28 -47.94 6.03 95.42
CA SER A 28 -47.27 6.34 94.16
C SER A 28 -46.06 5.43 93.92
N GLU A 29 -45.17 5.30 94.92
CA GLU A 29 -43.98 4.46 94.83
C GLU A 29 -44.34 2.99 94.58
N ASN A 30 -45.33 2.47 95.31
CA ASN A 30 -45.80 1.10 95.13
C ASN A 30 -46.51 0.91 93.78
N THR A 31 -47.22 1.92 93.28
CA THR A 31 -47.85 1.90 91.95
C THR A 31 -46.79 1.86 90.86
N ASP A 32 -45.77 2.72 90.93
CA ASP A 32 -44.65 2.75 89.97
C ASP A 32 -43.87 1.44 89.98
N ALA A 33 -43.62 0.87 91.16
CA ALA A 33 -42.99 -0.43 91.31
C ALA A 33 -43.82 -1.54 90.65
N GLN A 34 -45.13 -1.59 90.90
CA GLN A 34 -46.03 -2.57 90.27
C GLN A 34 -46.11 -2.40 88.75
N VAL A 35 -46.18 -1.17 88.25
CA VAL A 35 -46.18 -0.87 86.81
C VAL A 35 -44.89 -1.36 86.18
N LYS A 36 -43.73 -1.07 86.77
CA LYS A 36 -42.44 -1.52 86.25
C LYS A 36 -42.34 -3.04 86.24
N GLN A 37 -42.80 -3.70 87.31
CA GLN A 37 -42.80 -5.15 87.43
C GLN A 37 -43.74 -5.83 86.41
N LEU A 38 -44.91 -5.24 86.16
CA LEU A 38 -45.83 -5.67 85.10
C LEU A 38 -45.21 -5.51 83.71
N ILE A 39 -44.53 -4.39 83.44
CA ILE A 39 -43.82 -4.17 82.17
C ILE A 39 -42.72 -5.22 81.99
N GLU A 40 -41.89 -5.45 83.00
CA GLU A 40 -40.83 -6.47 82.95
C GLU A 40 -41.42 -7.87 82.73
N SER A 41 -42.50 -8.23 83.44
CA SER A 41 -43.19 -9.52 83.27
C SER A 41 -43.78 -9.66 81.87
N ASN A 42 -44.41 -8.61 81.33
CA ASN A 42 -44.97 -8.62 79.98
C ASN A 42 -43.88 -8.71 78.91
N MET A 43 -42.75 -7.99 79.09
CA MET A 43 -41.59 -8.09 78.20
C MET A 43 -40.94 -9.48 78.23
N GLN A 44 -41.03 -10.17 79.36
CA GLN A 44 -40.54 -11.55 79.51
C GLN A 44 -41.56 -12.61 79.09
N SER A 45 -42.81 -12.21 78.82
CA SER A 45 -43.87 -13.13 78.39
C SER A 45 -43.50 -13.84 77.10
N ASP A 46 -43.91 -15.09 76.98
CA ASP A 46 -43.66 -15.90 75.80
C ASP A 46 -44.29 -15.28 74.54
N GLU A 47 -45.41 -14.57 74.71
CA GLU A 47 -46.11 -13.91 73.60
C GLU A 47 -45.31 -12.74 73.03
N VAL A 48 -44.79 -11.83 73.87
CA VAL A 48 -43.97 -10.70 73.39
C VAL A 48 -42.65 -11.20 72.78
N LYS A 49 -42.02 -12.21 73.39
CA LYS A 49 -40.82 -12.83 72.81
C LYS A 49 -41.10 -13.46 71.45
N ALA A 50 -42.18 -14.22 71.32
CA ALA A 50 -42.57 -14.83 70.05
C ALA A 50 -42.81 -13.77 68.96
N GLN A 51 -43.49 -12.66 69.29
CA GLN A 51 -43.70 -11.55 68.35
C GLN A 51 -42.38 -10.90 67.91
N ILE A 52 -41.44 -10.69 68.84
CA ILE A 52 -40.12 -10.14 68.53
C ILE A 52 -39.32 -11.12 67.65
N GLU A 53 -39.30 -12.41 68.00
CA GLU A 53 -38.62 -13.45 67.24
C GLU A 53 -39.18 -13.58 65.82
N GLU A 54 -40.50 -13.53 65.66
CA GLU A 54 -41.17 -13.53 64.35
C GLU A 54 -40.79 -12.28 63.54
N ALA A 55 -40.81 -11.09 64.16
CA ALA A 55 -40.42 -9.85 63.49
C ALA A 55 -38.95 -9.88 63.04
N VAL A 56 -38.04 -10.37 63.89
CA VAL A 56 -36.62 -10.54 63.57
C VAL A 56 -36.43 -11.59 62.46
N ALA A 57 -37.19 -12.68 62.49
CA ALA A 57 -37.15 -13.70 61.44
C ALA A 57 -37.60 -13.14 60.08
N LYS A 58 -38.69 -12.36 60.04
CA LYS A 58 -39.16 -11.67 58.83
C LYS A 58 -38.13 -10.65 58.33
N ALA A 59 -37.54 -9.86 59.22
CA ALA A 59 -36.49 -8.90 58.85
C ALA A 59 -35.26 -9.62 58.26
N LYS A 60 -34.79 -10.72 58.87
CA LYS A 60 -33.69 -11.53 58.32
C LYS A 60 -34.00 -12.14 56.96
N ALA A 61 -35.24 -12.60 56.76
CA ALA A 61 -35.67 -13.09 55.45
C ALA A 61 -35.65 -11.98 54.39
N GLY A 62 -36.12 -10.77 54.75
CA GLY A 62 -36.04 -9.59 53.87
C GLY A 62 -34.62 -9.22 53.49
N VAL A 63 -33.68 -9.21 54.46
CA VAL A 63 -32.26 -8.96 54.19
C VAL A 63 -31.69 -9.99 53.21
N ARG A 64 -31.98 -11.28 53.40
CA ARG A 64 -31.53 -12.34 52.46
C ARG A 64 -32.07 -12.13 51.04
N SER A 65 -33.32 -11.69 50.90
CA SER A 65 -33.89 -11.36 49.58
C SER A 65 -33.21 -10.15 48.94
N ILE A 66 -32.81 -9.15 49.73
CA ILE A 66 -32.02 -8.01 49.25
C ILE A 66 -30.63 -8.46 48.80
N ASP A 67 -29.96 -9.32 49.57
CA ASP A 67 -28.64 -9.85 49.19
C ASP A 67 -28.69 -10.62 47.85
N GLN A 68 -29.75 -11.40 47.64
CA GLN A 68 -29.98 -12.11 46.36
C GLN A 68 -30.22 -11.14 45.20
N LEU A 69 -30.96 -10.05 45.42
CA LEU A 69 -31.17 -9.01 44.42
C LEU A 69 -29.86 -8.29 44.07
N ILE A 70 -29.03 -7.98 45.06
CA ILE A 70 -27.71 -7.36 44.85
C ILE A 70 -26.83 -8.28 44.00
N ALA A 71 -26.76 -9.57 44.33
CA ALA A 71 -26.00 -10.54 43.55
C ALA A 71 -26.51 -10.64 42.09
N GLY A 72 -27.82 -10.59 41.88
CA GLY A 72 -28.40 -10.56 40.52
C GLY A 72 -28.11 -9.28 39.75
N LEU A 73 -27.92 -8.14 40.44
CA LEU A 73 -27.48 -6.89 39.81
C LEU A 73 -26.00 -6.95 39.41
N ASP A 74 -25.16 -7.64 40.17
CA ASP A 74 -23.75 -7.84 39.80
C ASP A 74 -23.64 -8.69 38.51
N GLU A 75 -24.45 -9.74 38.38
CA GLU A 75 -24.56 -10.54 37.14
C GLU A 75 -25.02 -9.69 35.94
N TYR A 76 -25.89 -8.70 36.19
CA TYR A 76 -26.36 -7.78 35.15
C TYR A 76 -25.25 -6.84 34.68
N ASP A 77 -24.37 -6.37 35.57
CA ASP A 77 -23.21 -5.56 35.19
C ASP A 77 -22.23 -6.36 34.31
N GLU A 78 -21.99 -7.63 34.64
CA GLU A 78 -21.19 -8.53 33.80
C GLU A 78 -21.84 -8.77 32.44
N PHE A 79 -23.16 -8.98 32.39
CA PHE A 79 -23.89 -9.10 31.14
C PHE A 79 -23.76 -7.85 30.26
N TYR A 80 -23.85 -6.66 30.85
CA TYR A 80 -23.68 -5.39 30.14
C TYR A 80 -22.27 -5.23 29.56
N LYS A 81 -21.23 -5.59 30.32
CA LYS A 81 -19.85 -5.62 29.81
C LYS A 81 -19.72 -6.60 28.64
N GLY A 82 -20.30 -7.78 28.76
CA GLY A 82 -20.30 -8.76 27.66
C GLY A 82 -20.98 -8.25 26.39
N ILE A 83 -22.08 -7.49 26.50
CA ILE A 83 -22.72 -6.84 25.35
C ILE A 83 -21.82 -5.75 24.75
N ALA A 84 -21.16 -4.95 25.59
CA ALA A 84 -20.25 -3.91 25.12
C ALA A 84 -19.08 -4.55 24.33
N ASP A 85 -18.42 -5.55 24.90
CA ASP A 85 -17.33 -6.28 24.27
C ASP A 85 -17.77 -6.95 22.96
N TYR A 86 -18.96 -7.55 22.94
CA TYR A 86 -19.55 -8.13 21.73
C TYR A 86 -19.79 -7.06 20.65
N THR A 87 -20.29 -5.89 21.04
CA THR A 87 -20.59 -4.80 20.11
C THR A 87 -19.31 -4.22 19.50
N ASP A 88 -18.27 -4.07 20.32
CA ASP A 88 -16.94 -3.64 19.87
C ASP A 88 -16.33 -4.69 18.92
N GLY A 89 -16.40 -5.98 19.27
CA GLY A 89 -15.95 -7.05 18.39
C GLY A 89 -16.71 -7.13 17.05
N ALA A 90 -18.02 -6.86 17.06
CA ALA A 90 -18.82 -6.78 15.85
C ALA A 90 -18.42 -5.58 14.97
N LYS A 91 -18.08 -4.45 15.60
CA LYS A 91 -17.54 -3.28 14.90
C LYS A 91 -16.19 -3.58 14.27
N ASP A 92 -15.26 -4.19 15.01
CA ASP A 92 -13.95 -4.58 14.49
C ASP A 92 -14.08 -5.55 13.30
N ALA A 93 -14.99 -6.51 13.38
CA ALA A 93 -15.28 -7.43 12.27
C ALA A 93 -15.83 -6.69 11.03
N SER A 94 -16.70 -5.69 11.22
CA SER A 94 -17.21 -4.86 10.12
C SER A 94 -16.09 -4.04 9.47
N ASP A 95 -15.27 -3.37 10.28
CA ASP A 95 -14.15 -2.55 9.80
C ASP A 95 -13.12 -3.43 9.06
N GLY A 96 -12.88 -4.65 9.54
CA GLY A 96 -12.05 -5.65 8.87
C GLY A 96 -12.62 -6.14 7.53
N ALA A 97 -13.94 -6.32 7.44
CA ALA A 97 -14.61 -6.70 6.20
C ALA A 97 -14.53 -5.59 5.14
N ASP A 98 -14.66 -4.32 5.54
CA ASP A 98 -14.49 -3.18 4.65
C ASP A 98 -13.05 -3.04 4.15
N ALA A 99 -12.06 -3.25 5.02
CA ALA A 99 -10.65 -3.28 4.63
C ALA A 99 -10.36 -4.41 3.63
N LEU A 100 -10.91 -5.61 3.85
CA LEU A 100 -10.77 -6.74 2.93
C LEU A 100 -11.40 -6.43 1.56
N LYS A 101 -12.58 -5.81 1.55
CA LYS A 101 -13.25 -5.38 0.32
C LYS A 101 -12.41 -4.38 -0.46
N GLN A 102 -11.80 -3.40 0.22
CA GLN A 102 -10.90 -2.44 -0.44
C GLN A 102 -9.68 -3.15 -1.03
N GLY A 103 -9.02 -4.02 -0.27
CA GLY A 103 -7.87 -4.78 -0.76
C GLY A 103 -8.20 -5.69 -1.95
N ALA A 104 -9.42 -6.26 -1.98
CA ALA A 104 -9.89 -7.03 -3.13
C ALA A 104 -10.10 -6.15 -4.38
N SER A 105 -10.59 -4.91 -4.22
CA SER A 105 -10.72 -3.94 -5.30
C SER A 105 -9.35 -3.56 -5.86
N ASP A 106 -8.39 -3.24 -4.97
CA ASP A 106 -7.03 -2.87 -5.37
C ASP A 106 -6.34 -4.01 -6.13
N LEU A 107 -6.54 -5.26 -5.69
CA LEU A 107 -6.03 -6.44 -6.37
C LEU A 107 -6.66 -6.62 -7.76
N TYR A 108 -7.97 -6.38 -7.90
CA TYR A 108 -8.65 -6.42 -9.19
C TYR A 108 -8.08 -5.39 -10.16
N ASP A 109 -7.93 -4.13 -9.72
CA ASP A 109 -7.39 -3.05 -10.54
C ASP A 109 -5.93 -3.32 -10.94
N GLY A 110 -5.13 -3.84 -10.01
CA GLY A 110 -3.77 -4.30 -10.28
C GLY A 110 -3.73 -5.44 -11.32
N SER A 111 -4.67 -6.37 -11.26
CA SER A 111 -4.79 -7.49 -12.21
C SER A 111 -5.16 -7.00 -13.62
N VAL A 112 -6.07 -6.03 -13.73
CA VAL A 112 -6.44 -5.38 -15.00
C VAL A 112 -5.24 -4.65 -15.60
N THR A 113 -4.48 -3.92 -14.77
CA THR A 113 -3.27 -3.22 -15.20
C THR A 113 -2.20 -4.20 -15.70
N LEU A 114 -2.03 -5.33 -15.00
CA LEU A 114 -1.10 -6.38 -15.40
C LEU A 114 -1.50 -7.01 -16.74
N ASP A 115 -2.78 -7.34 -16.96
CA ASP A 115 -3.27 -7.87 -18.23
C ASP A 115 -3.00 -6.90 -19.40
N ALA A 116 -3.24 -5.59 -19.18
CA ALA A 116 -2.93 -4.57 -20.16
C ALA A 116 -1.43 -4.53 -20.50
N GLY A 117 -0.56 -4.56 -19.49
CA GLY A 117 0.89 -4.60 -19.68
C GLY A 117 1.37 -5.86 -20.42
N ILE A 118 0.76 -7.03 -20.15
CA ILE A 118 1.05 -8.27 -20.86
C ILE A 118 0.67 -8.17 -22.35
N ARG A 119 -0.48 -7.56 -22.67
CA ARG A 119 -0.91 -7.35 -24.07
C ARG A 119 0.01 -6.39 -24.81
N GLU A 120 0.47 -5.33 -24.15
CA GLU A 120 1.45 -4.40 -24.72
C GLU A 120 2.79 -5.11 -25.00
N LEU A 121 3.28 -5.88 -24.03
CA LEU A 121 4.49 -6.67 -24.18
C LEU A 121 4.38 -7.67 -25.35
N LEU A 122 3.27 -8.39 -25.45
CA LEU A 122 3.00 -9.31 -26.56
C LEU A 122 3.03 -8.58 -27.91
N THR A 123 2.41 -7.40 -27.97
CA THR A 123 2.42 -6.55 -29.18
C THR A 123 3.84 -6.13 -29.56
N GLY A 124 4.66 -5.74 -28.58
CA GLY A 124 6.08 -5.41 -28.79
C GLY A 124 6.89 -6.60 -29.31
N ILE A 125 6.69 -7.79 -28.73
CA ILE A 125 7.35 -9.03 -29.16
C ILE A 125 6.98 -9.37 -30.61
N LEU A 126 5.69 -9.24 -30.98
CA LEU A 126 5.25 -9.49 -32.36
C LEU A 126 5.86 -8.49 -33.35
N LYS A 127 5.89 -7.20 -33.02
CA LYS A 127 6.57 -6.19 -33.85
C LYS A 127 8.05 -6.50 -34.06
N MET A 128 8.75 -6.92 -33.00
CA MET A 128 10.16 -7.32 -33.08
C MET A 128 10.34 -8.55 -33.97
N LYS A 129 9.49 -9.56 -33.81
CA LYS A 129 9.48 -10.76 -34.66
C LYS A 129 9.27 -10.40 -36.12
N ASP A 130 8.31 -9.52 -36.43
CA ASP A 130 7.97 -9.13 -37.79
C ASP A 130 9.04 -8.22 -38.43
N GLY A 131 9.77 -7.44 -37.63
CA GLY A 131 10.88 -6.60 -38.10
C GLY A 131 12.21 -7.34 -38.31
N ALA A 132 12.43 -8.46 -37.63
CA ALA A 132 13.69 -9.20 -37.70
C ALA A 132 14.06 -9.69 -39.13
N PRO A 133 13.11 -10.15 -39.97
CA PRO A 133 13.41 -10.49 -41.38
C PRO A 133 13.88 -9.29 -42.20
N ALA A 134 13.27 -8.11 -42.02
CA ALA A 134 13.67 -6.91 -42.75
C ALA A 134 15.08 -6.45 -42.37
N LEU A 135 15.43 -6.55 -41.08
CA LEU A 135 16.80 -6.29 -40.62
C LEU A 135 17.79 -7.29 -41.23
N THR A 136 17.43 -8.57 -41.28
CA THR A 136 18.26 -9.63 -41.86
C THR A 136 18.48 -9.41 -43.36
N ASP A 137 17.43 -9.04 -44.09
CA ASP A 137 17.50 -8.69 -45.52
C ASP A 137 18.39 -7.44 -45.75
N GLY A 138 18.23 -6.41 -44.93
CA GLY A 138 19.08 -5.22 -44.97
C GLY A 138 20.57 -5.52 -44.77
N ILE A 139 20.89 -6.41 -43.82
CA ILE A 139 22.27 -6.90 -43.60
C ILE A 139 22.78 -7.66 -44.83
N GLY A 140 21.93 -8.49 -45.45
CA GLY A 140 22.25 -9.19 -46.70
C GLY A 140 22.59 -8.22 -47.84
N LYS A 141 21.72 -7.22 -48.07
CA LYS A 141 21.95 -6.18 -49.08
C LYS A 141 23.22 -5.37 -48.83
N LEU A 142 23.50 -5.03 -47.58
CA LEU A 142 24.73 -4.32 -47.21
C LEU A 142 25.97 -5.15 -47.52
N LYS A 143 25.94 -6.45 -47.20
CA LYS A 143 27.03 -7.39 -47.53
C LYS A 143 27.24 -7.45 -49.05
N ASP A 144 26.18 -7.63 -49.82
CA ASP A 144 26.26 -7.76 -51.28
C ASP A 144 26.78 -6.47 -51.92
N GLY A 145 26.28 -5.31 -51.50
CA GLY A 145 26.79 -4.01 -51.96
C GLY A 145 28.26 -3.78 -51.60
N SER A 146 28.69 -4.24 -50.42
CA SER A 146 30.10 -4.19 -50.02
C SER A 146 30.99 -5.09 -50.89
N MET A 147 30.50 -6.27 -51.30
CA MET A 147 31.21 -7.14 -52.24
C MET A 147 31.29 -6.51 -53.63
N GLN A 148 30.19 -5.95 -54.14
CA GLN A 148 30.18 -5.23 -55.42
C GLN A 148 31.15 -4.04 -55.44
N LEU A 149 31.20 -3.27 -54.35
CA LEU A 149 32.14 -2.16 -54.22
C LEU A 149 33.60 -2.65 -54.26
N ARG A 150 33.92 -3.70 -53.52
CA ARG A 150 35.26 -4.32 -53.53
C ARG A 150 35.63 -4.77 -54.95
N ASP A 151 34.74 -5.50 -55.61
CA ASP A 151 35.00 -6.05 -56.94
C ASP A 151 35.17 -4.91 -57.97
N GLY A 152 34.37 -3.84 -57.85
CA GLY A 152 34.50 -2.62 -58.67
C GLY A 152 35.83 -1.89 -58.45
N LEU A 153 36.31 -1.82 -57.20
CA LEU A 153 37.63 -1.25 -56.88
C LEU A 153 38.77 -2.08 -57.48
N GLN A 154 38.64 -3.42 -57.48
CA GLN A 154 39.61 -4.30 -58.12
C GLN A 154 39.64 -4.10 -59.64
N ILE A 155 38.48 -4.03 -60.29
CA ILE A 155 38.38 -3.73 -61.74
C ILE A 155 39.00 -2.36 -62.05
N LEU A 156 38.71 -1.34 -61.24
CA LEU A 156 39.28 -0.01 -61.42
C LEU A 156 40.81 -0.04 -61.34
N ASP A 157 41.38 -0.78 -60.38
CA ASP A 157 42.83 -0.92 -60.25
C ASP A 157 43.42 -1.66 -61.46
N GLU A 158 42.94 -2.88 -61.74
CA GLU A 158 43.50 -3.76 -62.76
C GLU A 158 43.28 -3.24 -64.18
N GLN A 159 42.07 -2.78 -64.50
CA GLN A 159 41.71 -2.41 -65.86
C GLN A 159 41.83 -0.91 -66.12
N GLY A 160 41.61 -0.07 -65.11
CA GLY A 160 41.72 1.38 -65.24
C GLY A 160 43.15 1.85 -64.99
N MET A 161 43.61 1.72 -63.74
CA MET A 161 44.85 2.33 -63.27
C MET A 161 46.09 1.69 -63.89
N GLN A 162 46.16 0.35 -63.94
CA GLN A 162 47.32 -0.33 -64.52
C GLN A 162 47.43 -0.09 -66.03
N LYS A 163 46.33 -0.15 -66.78
CA LYS A 163 46.34 0.16 -68.22
C LYS A 163 46.70 1.60 -68.51
N LEU A 164 46.14 2.55 -67.76
CA LEU A 164 46.49 3.96 -67.89
C LEU A 164 47.98 4.17 -67.60
N THR A 165 48.50 3.54 -66.54
CA THR A 165 49.92 3.59 -66.19
C THR A 165 50.79 3.00 -67.30
N ALA A 166 50.39 1.88 -67.90
CA ALA A 166 51.10 1.26 -69.02
C ALA A 166 51.10 2.16 -70.26
N ALA A 167 49.96 2.72 -70.65
CA ALA A 167 49.84 3.63 -71.79
C ALA A 167 50.67 4.90 -71.60
N VAL A 168 50.68 5.46 -70.39
CA VAL A 168 51.48 6.65 -70.06
C VAL A 168 52.97 6.34 -70.03
N ASN A 169 53.39 5.20 -69.48
CA ASN A 169 54.81 4.87 -69.32
C ASN A 169 55.46 4.22 -70.55
N GLY A 170 54.71 3.46 -71.35
CA GLY A 170 55.21 2.82 -72.56
C GLY A 170 54.88 3.66 -73.77
N ASP A 171 53.67 3.46 -74.29
CA ASP A 171 53.23 3.94 -75.60
C ASP A 171 53.40 5.46 -75.77
N LEU A 172 52.97 6.25 -74.79
CA LEU A 172 53.05 7.70 -74.88
C LEU A 172 54.50 8.20 -74.80
N LYS A 173 55.34 7.61 -73.94
CA LYS A 173 56.76 7.97 -73.86
C LYS A 173 57.49 7.60 -75.15
N GLU A 174 57.21 6.43 -75.70
CA GLU A 174 57.80 5.98 -76.96
C GLU A 174 57.35 6.88 -78.13
N LEU A 175 56.06 7.20 -78.21
CA LEU A 175 55.54 8.11 -79.23
C LEU A 175 56.22 9.47 -79.14
N VAL A 176 56.32 10.04 -77.93
CA VAL A 176 57.00 11.33 -77.70
C VAL A 176 58.48 11.25 -78.11
N ALA A 177 59.16 10.15 -77.81
CA ALA A 177 60.55 9.94 -78.24
C ALA A 177 60.68 9.86 -79.77
N ARG A 178 59.82 9.09 -80.44
CA ARG A 178 59.79 8.97 -81.91
C ARG A 178 59.46 10.30 -82.60
N VAL A 179 58.50 11.05 -82.06
CA VAL A 179 58.16 12.39 -82.57
C VAL A 179 59.35 13.33 -82.43
N ARG A 180 60.02 13.35 -81.27
CA ARG A 180 61.25 14.16 -81.07
C ARG A 180 62.36 13.75 -82.04
N ALA A 181 62.62 12.46 -82.21
CA ALA A 181 63.64 11.96 -83.14
C ALA A 181 63.33 12.35 -84.59
N THR A 182 62.07 12.21 -85.01
CA THR A 182 61.61 12.63 -86.35
C THR A 182 61.79 14.14 -86.54
N VAL A 183 61.46 14.93 -85.52
CA VAL A 183 61.67 16.38 -85.56
C VAL A 183 63.15 16.72 -85.69
N GLU A 184 64.05 16.06 -84.96
CA GLU A 184 65.49 16.30 -85.11
C GLU A 184 66.00 15.93 -86.51
N VAL A 185 65.68 14.74 -87.04
CA VAL A 185 66.07 14.35 -88.42
C VAL A 185 65.53 15.33 -89.46
N SER A 186 64.32 15.87 -89.25
CA SER A 186 63.72 16.83 -90.16
C SER A 186 64.47 18.18 -90.20
N LYS A 187 65.17 18.56 -89.13
CA LYS A 187 66.00 19.79 -89.13
C LYS A 187 67.24 19.62 -90.02
N ASP A 188 67.81 18.42 -90.07
CA ASP A 188 69.00 18.12 -90.86
C ASP A 188 68.67 17.88 -92.35
N TYR A 189 67.42 17.56 -92.68
CA TYR A 189 66.98 17.26 -94.04
C TYR A 189 66.60 18.52 -94.84
N THR A 190 67.55 19.05 -95.60
CA THR A 190 67.39 20.33 -96.33
C THR A 190 67.05 20.20 -97.82
N ALA A 191 67.23 19.02 -98.45
CA ALA A 191 66.91 18.81 -99.88
C ALA A 191 66.61 17.34 -100.26
N PHE A 192 65.64 17.13 -101.17
CA PHE A 192 65.26 15.81 -101.68
C PHE A 192 66.09 15.35 -102.90
N SER A 193 66.51 16.29 -103.76
CA SER A 193 67.24 16.00 -105.01
C SER A 193 68.75 16.31 -104.93
N GLY A 194 69.27 16.62 -103.74
CA GLY A 194 70.60 17.21 -103.56
C GLY A 194 70.60 18.71 -103.88
N ILE A 195 71.32 19.50 -103.09
CA ILE A 195 71.54 20.94 -103.28
C ILE A 195 73.03 21.17 -103.49
N SER A 196 73.39 22.09 -104.40
CA SER A 196 74.76 22.57 -104.58
C SER A 196 75.12 23.58 -103.48
N ASP A 197 76.42 23.84 -103.28
CA ASP A 197 76.98 24.62 -102.16
C ASP A 197 76.41 26.05 -101.99
N GLU A 198 75.69 26.57 -102.99
CA GLU A 198 75.15 27.94 -103.00
C GLU A 198 73.61 28.03 -102.82
N MET A 199 72.89 26.91 -102.66
CA MET A 199 71.42 26.90 -102.54
C MET A 199 70.92 26.63 -101.12
N LYS A 200 69.93 27.41 -100.67
CA LYS A 200 69.17 27.17 -99.42
C LYS A 200 67.84 26.46 -99.73
N GLY A 201 67.68 25.23 -99.24
CA GLY A 201 66.45 24.46 -99.33
C GLY A 201 65.76 24.30 -97.98
N SER A 202 64.42 24.20 -97.98
CA SER A 202 63.64 23.81 -96.80
C SER A 202 62.60 22.76 -97.20
N VAL A 203 62.56 21.64 -96.50
CA VAL A 203 61.56 20.58 -96.72
C VAL A 203 60.52 20.64 -95.60
N ARG A 204 59.25 20.72 -95.96
CA ARG A 204 58.14 20.69 -94.99
C ARG A 204 57.56 19.29 -94.91
N PHE A 205 57.73 18.63 -93.77
CA PHE A 205 57.05 17.38 -93.49
C PHE A 205 55.64 17.67 -92.97
N ILE A 206 54.63 17.07 -93.61
CA ILE A 206 53.24 17.10 -93.15
C ILE A 206 52.92 15.74 -92.57
N ILE A 207 52.85 15.64 -91.24
CA ILE A 207 52.45 14.41 -90.56
C ILE A 207 50.94 14.44 -90.43
N ARG A 208 50.28 13.49 -91.08
CA ARG A 208 48.85 13.26 -90.91
C ARG A 208 48.66 12.12 -89.93
N THR A 209 48.05 12.40 -88.79
CA THR A 209 47.58 11.36 -87.87
C THR A 209 46.12 11.04 -88.17
N ASP A 210 45.74 9.79 -87.95
CA ASP A 210 44.33 9.42 -87.94
C ASP A 210 43.62 10.06 -86.74
N ALA A 211 42.30 10.21 -86.86
CA ALA A 211 41.48 10.70 -85.76
C ALA A 211 41.55 9.72 -84.58
N ILE A 212 41.72 10.24 -83.38
CA ILE A 212 41.59 9.44 -82.15
C ILE A 212 40.11 9.06 -82.05
N LYS A 213 39.80 7.76 -82.18
CA LYS A 213 38.46 7.22 -81.90
C LYS A 213 38.36 6.87 -80.43
#